data_AF-A0A392NA97-F1
#
_entry.id   AF-A0A392NA97-F1
#
_cell.length_a   1.000
_cell.length_b   1.000
_cell.length_c   1.000
_cell.angle_alpha   90.00
_cell.angle_beta   90.00
_cell.angle_gamma   90.00
#
_symmetry.space_group_name_H-M   'P 1'
#
loop_
_entity.id
_entity.type
_entity.pdbx_description
1 polymer ?
#
loop_
_entity_poly.entity_id
_entity_poly.type
_entity_poly.pdbx_seq_one_letter_code
_entity_poly.pdbx_strand_id
1 'polypeptide(L)'
;IEKELETAIFKVGGIRESNFGDLDKIKWGRSSRTDKGVHSLSTMISFKMEIPENAWKGDDYGIEMANHINSYLPNSIRVFSVLPSTK
;
A
#
# COMPACT_ATOMS: atom_id res chain seq x y z
N ILE A 1 -7.73 8.22 -3.86
CA ILE A 1 -6.63 7.72 -3.00
C ILE A 1 -6.25 6.30 -3.43
N GLU A 2 -7.20 5.36 -3.56
CA GLU A 2 -6.86 3.97 -3.94
C GLU A 2 -6.06 3.85 -5.23
N LYS A 3 -6.49 4.51 -6.32
CA LYS A 3 -5.79 4.46 -7.61
C LYS A 3 -4.30 4.85 -7.52
N GLU A 4 -3.99 5.90 -6.75
CA GLU A 4 -2.61 6.36 -6.57
C GLU A 4 -1.79 5.34 -5.78
N LEU A 5 -2.36 4.80 -4.69
CA LEU A 5 -1.71 3.76 -3.89
C LEU A 5 -1.51 2.47 -4.70
N GLU A 6 -2.54 1.99 -5.40
CA GLU A 6 -2.46 0.81 -6.26
C GLU A 6 -1.38 0.96 -7.32
N THR A 7 -1.32 2.12 -7.98
CA THR A 7 -0.31 2.42 -9.00
C THR A 7 1.10 2.44 -8.40
N ALA A 8 1.29 3.07 -7.24
CA ALA A 8 2.59 3.11 -6.58
C ALA A 8 3.05 1.71 -6.12
N ILE A 9 2.14 0.93 -5.54
CA ILE A 9 2.42 -0.43 -5.09
C ILE A 9 2.73 -1.35 -6.28
N PHE A 10 2.03 -1.20 -7.41
CA PHE A 10 2.35 -1.90 -8.65
C PHE A 10 3.75 -1.57 -9.16
N LYS A 11 4.13 -0.27 -9.17
CA LYS A 11 5.46 0.17 -9.63
C LYS A 11 6.62 -0.35 -8.79
N VAL A 12 6.41 -0.62 -7.50
CA VAL A 12 7.43 -1.26 -6.64
C VAL A 12 7.40 -2.80 -6.72
N GLY A 13 6.57 -3.38 -7.59
CA GLY A 13 6.46 -4.83 -7.78
C GLY A 13 5.55 -5.54 -6.79
N GLY A 14 4.77 -4.82 -5.98
CA GLY A 14 3.88 -5.40 -4.98
C GLY A 14 2.58 -6.00 -5.53
N ILE A 15 2.25 -5.74 -6.81
CA ILE A 15 1.06 -6.28 -7.49
C ILE A 15 1.50 -6.91 -8.81
N ARG A 16 1.07 -8.14 -9.07
CA ARG A 16 1.27 -8.79 -10.38
C ARG A 16 0.45 -8.08 -11.46
N GLU A 17 0.96 -8.01 -12.67
CA GLU A 17 0.26 -7.43 -13.82
C GLU A 17 -1.14 -8.03 -14.03
N SER A 18 -1.31 -9.35 -13.84
CA SER A 18 -2.61 -10.05 -13.95
C SER A 18 -3.65 -9.63 -12.90
N ASN A 19 -3.21 -8.96 -11.83
CA ASN A 19 -4.04 -8.51 -10.71
C ASN A 19 -4.21 -6.98 -10.69
N PHE A 20 -3.41 -6.24 -11.46
CA PHE A 20 -3.47 -4.78 -11.48
C PHE A 20 -4.79 -4.29 -12.11
N GLY A 21 -5.42 -3.29 -11.48
CA GLY A 21 -6.73 -2.74 -11.88
C GLY A 21 -7.93 -3.50 -11.32
N ASP A 22 -7.71 -4.56 -10.53
CA ASP A 22 -8.75 -5.38 -9.91
C ASP A 22 -8.45 -5.56 -8.42
N LEU A 23 -9.00 -4.64 -7.61
CA LEU A 23 -8.79 -4.58 -6.17
C LEU A 23 -9.35 -5.81 -5.43
N ASP A 24 -10.34 -6.50 -6.01
CA ASP A 24 -10.93 -7.70 -5.41
C ASP A 24 -9.97 -8.89 -5.47
N LYS A 25 -9.19 -9.04 -6.56
CA LYS A 25 -8.16 -10.09 -6.69
C LYS A 25 -7.08 -10.01 -5.61
N ILE A 26 -6.76 -8.81 -5.15
CA ILE A 26 -5.79 -8.58 -4.06
C ILE A 26 -6.44 -8.45 -2.68
N LYS A 27 -7.76 -8.62 -2.57
CA LYS A 27 -8.51 -8.48 -1.31
C LYS A 27 -8.30 -7.13 -0.62
N TRP A 28 -8.39 -6.05 -1.39
CA TRP A 28 -8.22 -4.70 -0.87
C TRP A 28 -9.31 -4.34 0.14
N GLY A 29 -8.90 -3.89 1.33
CA GLY A 29 -9.74 -3.43 2.41
C GLY A 29 -9.28 -2.06 2.91
N ARG A 30 -10.21 -1.24 3.40
CA ARG A 30 -9.95 0.08 3.99
C ARG A 30 -10.71 0.26 5.29
N SER A 31 -10.07 0.87 6.29
CA SER A 31 -10.68 1.06 7.61
C SER A 31 -11.79 2.11 7.64
N SER A 32 -11.78 3.07 6.71
CA SER A 32 -12.78 4.13 6.63
C SER A 32 -12.97 4.58 5.19
N ARG A 33 -14.23 4.83 4.78
CA ARG A 33 -14.59 5.49 3.51
C ARG A 33 -14.61 7.00 3.72
N THR A 34 -13.93 7.73 2.84
CA THR A 34 -13.81 9.19 2.91
C THR A 34 -14.49 9.81 1.70
N ASP A 35 -15.30 10.83 1.92
CA ASP A 35 -15.96 11.56 0.84
C ASP A 35 -14.98 12.44 0.05
N LYS A 36 -15.43 12.93 -1.10
CA LYS A 36 -14.63 13.78 -1.98
C LYS A 36 -14.23 15.06 -1.24
N GLY A 37 -12.93 15.35 -1.21
CA GLY A 37 -12.36 16.53 -0.54
C GLY A 37 -12.06 16.34 0.94
N VAL A 38 -12.40 15.19 1.54
CA VAL A 38 -12.06 14.88 2.92
C VAL A 38 -10.59 14.47 3.03
N HIS A 39 -9.88 15.06 4.00
CA HIS A 39 -8.53 14.66 4.37
C HIS A 39 -8.55 13.55 5.42
N SER A 40 -7.49 12.73 5.45
CA SER A 40 -7.30 11.72 6.48
C SER A 40 -5.85 11.70 6.92
N LEU A 41 -5.64 11.65 8.24
CA LEU A 41 -4.30 11.49 8.80
C LEU A 41 -3.88 10.02 8.77
N SER A 42 -4.73 9.08 9.17
CA SER A 42 -4.34 7.67 9.39
C SER A 42 -5.40 6.68 8.90
N THR A 43 -5.60 6.61 7.59
CA THR A 43 -6.38 5.51 6.98
C THR A 43 -5.52 4.25 6.93
N MET A 44 -6.07 3.12 7.38
CA MET A 44 -5.41 1.82 7.27
C MET A 44 -5.98 1.08 6.06
N ILE A 45 -5.07 0.54 5.24
CA ILE A 45 -5.37 -0.30 4.08
C ILE A 45 -4.81 -1.69 4.35
N SER A 46 -5.57 -2.73 4.01
CA SER A 46 -5.11 -4.12 4.03
C SER A 46 -5.31 -4.74 2.66
N PHE A 47 -4.37 -5.56 2.20
CA PHE A 47 -4.44 -6.25 0.92
C PHE A 47 -3.38 -7.36 0.88
N LYS A 48 -3.40 -8.18 -0.17
CA LYS A 48 -2.35 -9.17 -0.46
C LYS A 48 -1.33 -8.57 -1.43
N MET A 49 -0.06 -8.66 -1.06
CA MET A 49 1.05 -8.08 -1.81
C MET A 49 2.09 -9.16 -2.16
N GLU A 50 2.70 -9.05 -3.34
CA GLU A 50 3.96 -9.74 -3.61
C GLU A 50 5.07 -9.09 -2.78
N ILE A 51 5.84 -9.88 -2.05
CA ILE A 51 6.88 -9.36 -1.18
C ILE A 51 8.04 -10.36 -1.08
N PRO A 52 9.31 -9.89 -1.09
CA PRO A 52 10.45 -10.76 -0.80
C PRO A 52 10.35 -11.34 0.61
N GLU A 53 10.81 -12.58 0.78
CA GLU A 53 10.79 -13.29 2.08
C GLU A 53 11.54 -12.53 3.18
N ASN A 54 12.60 -11.81 2.80
CA ASN A 54 13.47 -11.06 3.70
C ASN A 54 13.11 -9.57 3.85
N ALA A 55 11.95 -9.13 3.36
CA ALA A 55 11.59 -7.70 3.30
C ALA A 55 11.52 -7.00 4.67
N TRP A 56 11.38 -7.76 5.76
CA TRP A 56 11.29 -7.21 7.12
C TRP A 56 12.61 -7.30 7.90
N LYS A 57 13.65 -7.90 7.31
CA LYS A 57 14.92 -8.12 8.02
C LYS A 57 15.64 -6.78 8.24
N GLY A 58 15.58 -6.28 9.47
CA GLY A 58 16.15 -4.97 9.83
C GLY A 58 15.21 -3.80 9.57
N ASP A 59 13.95 -4.06 9.21
CA ASP A 59 12.91 -3.06 8.98
C ASP A 59 11.59 -3.47 9.67
N ASP A 60 11.64 -3.56 11.01
CA ASP A 60 10.54 -4.06 11.85
C ASP A 60 9.23 -3.25 11.68
N TYR A 61 9.34 -2.00 11.20
CA TYR A 61 8.21 -1.11 10.97
C TYR A 61 7.87 -0.91 9.49
N GLY A 62 8.56 -1.59 8.58
CA GLY A 62 8.34 -1.48 7.13
C GLY A 62 8.53 -0.08 6.56
N ILE A 63 9.45 0.68 7.12
CA ILE A 63 9.76 2.06 6.73
C ILE A 63 10.45 2.11 5.37
N GLU A 64 11.35 1.17 5.07
CA GLU A 64 12.01 1.10 3.76
C GLU A 64 11.00 0.80 2.65
N MET A 65 10.11 -0.17 2.89
CA MET A 65 9.02 -0.48 1.97
C MET A 65 8.08 0.73 1.79
N ALA A 66 7.70 1.39 2.89
CA ALA A 66 6.89 2.61 2.83
C ALA A 66 7.59 3.70 2.01
N ASN A 67 8.90 3.90 2.18
CA ASN A 67 9.69 4.87 1.43
C ASN A 67 9.75 4.54 -0.07
N HIS A 68 9.89 3.26 -0.44
CA HIS A 68 9.83 2.83 -1.84
C HIS A 68 8.47 3.15 -2.46
N ILE A 69 7.37 2.83 -1.78
CA ILE A 69 6.01 3.17 -2.26
C ILE A 69 5.85 4.70 -2.38
N ASN A 70 6.29 5.45 -1.36
CA ASN A 70 6.22 6.91 -1.33
C ASN A 70 7.00 7.58 -2.48
N SER A 71 8.06 6.96 -3.01
CA SER A 71 8.81 7.49 -4.15
C SER A 71 7.98 7.58 -5.44
N TYR A 72 6.85 6.86 -5.50
CA TYR A 72 5.91 6.88 -6.61
C TYR A 72 4.58 7.58 -6.30
N LEU A 73 4.43 8.14 -5.09
CA LEU A 73 3.24 8.86 -4.66
C LEU A 73 3.41 10.38 -4.81
N PRO A 74 2.32 11.14 -5.03
CA PRO A 74 2.35 12.59 -4.93
C PRO A 74 2.60 13.03 -3.48
N ASN A 75 3.17 14.22 -3.28
CA ASN A 75 3.48 14.78 -1.95
C ASN A 75 2.29 14.88 -0.99
N SER A 76 1.05 14.83 -1.50
CA SER A 76 -0.19 14.88 -0.71
C SER A 76 -0.63 13.53 -0.13
N ILE A 77 0.05 12.43 -0.47
CA ILE A 77 -0.24 11.09 0.02
C ILE A 77 1.05 10.49 0.57
N ARG A 78 0.98 9.97 1.80
CA ARG A 78 2.14 9.35 2.46
C ARG A 78 1.74 8.05 3.12
N VAL A 79 2.53 7.01 2.87
CA VAL A 79 2.54 5.76 3.63
C VAL A 79 3.51 5.93 4.80
N PHE A 80 3.05 5.68 6.02
CA PHE A 80 3.90 5.77 7.21
C PHE A 80 4.64 4.46 7.52
N SER A 81 3.97 3.33 7.32
CA SER A 81 4.50 1.99 7.57
C SER A 81 3.76 0.96 6.73
N VAL A 82 4.41 -0.19 6.51
CA VAL A 82 3.80 -1.38 5.91
C VAL A 82 4.13 -2.55 6.82
N LEU A 83 3.15 -3.30 7.29
CA LEU A 83 3.38 -4.39 8.22
C LEU A 83 2.76 -5.68 7.71
N PRO A 84 3.41 -6.84 7.92
CA PRO A 84 2.78 -8.12 7.67
C PRO A 84 1.63 -8.30 8.66
N SER A 85 0.49 -8.79 8.17
CA SER A 85 -0.65 -9.14 8.99
C SER A 85 -0.90 -10.63 8.87
N THR A 86 -1.23 -11.28 9.99
CA THR A 86 -1.71 -12.65 9.97
C THR A 86 -3.10 -12.69 9.33
N LYS A 87 -3.37 -13.72 8.53
CA LYS A 87 -4.73 -14.00 8.07
C LYS A 87 -5.66 -14.36 9.21
#